data_AF-A0A4P5QW42-F1
#
_entry.id   AF-A0A4P5QW42-F1
#
_cell.length_a   1.000
_cell.length_b   1.000
_cell.length_c   1.000
_cell.angle_alpha   90.00
_cell.angle_beta   90.00
_cell.angle_gamma   90.00
#
_symmetry.space_group_name_H-M   'P 1'
#
loop_
_entity.id
_entity.type
_entity.pdbx_description
1 polymer ?
#
loop_
_entity_poly.entity_id
_entity_poly.type
_entity_poly.pdbx_seq_one_letter_code
_entity_poly.pdbx_strand_id
1 'polypeptide(L)'
;MQSRIVHIHIKNSWVFSWVLVMMCLTACGGGGSSSNASTSPTDPYAGTTCPISVPKTAPSFSSDILPALQLSCGSNTSSCHGGTNPAGRILFSGTAGSVYTQLRAVTQSGPSWYRVNPGDPDRSWLMEKISKDNPGLAAFGQTYGTRMPQGAPVLCQPTIDTFRAWIANGALNN
;
A
#
# COMPACT_ATOMS: atom_id res chain seq x y z
N MET A 1 -69.87 -17.07 39.17
CA MET A 1 -68.72 -17.27 40.09
C MET A 1 -67.77 -16.10 39.89
N GLN A 2 -67.70 -15.21 40.88
CA GLN A 2 -67.10 -13.88 40.77
C GLN A 2 -66.11 -13.70 41.92
N SER A 3 -64.83 -13.50 41.59
CA SER A 3 -63.79 -12.79 42.36
C SER A 3 -62.44 -13.11 41.72
N ARG A 4 -61.83 -12.20 40.95
CA ARG A 4 -60.97 -11.08 41.38
C ARG A 4 -59.81 -11.53 42.26
N ILE A 5 -58.64 -11.69 41.64
CA ILE A 5 -57.33 -11.53 42.29
C ILE A 5 -56.59 -10.41 41.55
N VAL A 6 -56.10 -9.48 42.35
CA VAL A 6 -55.55 -8.18 41.99
C VAL A 6 -54.06 -8.35 41.73
N HIS A 7 -53.58 -8.08 40.52
CA HIS A 7 -52.14 -7.95 40.25
C HIS A 7 -51.68 -6.55 40.69
N ILE A 8 -50.84 -6.53 41.73
CA ILE A 8 -50.15 -5.34 42.23
C ILE A 8 -48.98 -5.05 41.28
N HIS A 9 -49.10 -4.01 40.47
CA HIS A 9 -47.98 -3.44 39.71
C HIS A 9 -47.37 -2.28 40.49
N ILE A 10 -46.24 -2.52 41.16
CA ILE A 10 -45.41 -1.45 41.74
C ILE A 10 -44.60 -0.84 40.60
N LYS A 11 -45.01 0.35 40.15
CA LYS A 11 -44.28 1.16 39.18
C LYS A 11 -43.12 1.86 39.89
N ASN A 12 -41.92 1.38 39.62
CA ASN A 12 -40.67 1.93 40.12
C ASN A 12 -40.28 3.14 39.24
N SER A 13 -40.67 4.34 39.68
CA SER A 13 -40.36 5.61 39.01
C SER A 13 -38.90 6.00 39.28
N TRP A 14 -38.04 5.87 38.27
CA TRP A 14 -36.67 6.37 38.34
C TRP A 14 -36.54 7.57 37.41
N VAL A 15 -36.77 8.74 38.00
CA VAL A 15 -36.29 10.02 37.51
C VAL A 15 -34.77 9.97 37.47
N PHE A 16 -34.16 10.00 36.29
CA PHE A 16 -32.73 10.27 36.18
C PHE A 16 -32.49 11.53 35.38
N SER A 17 -31.99 12.48 36.15
CA SER A 17 -31.68 13.86 35.84
C SER A 17 -30.65 13.96 34.73
N TRP A 18 -30.85 14.94 33.85
CA TRP A 18 -29.90 15.35 32.83
C TRP A 18 -28.63 15.88 33.48
N VAL A 19 -27.52 15.15 33.35
CA VAL A 19 -26.17 15.67 33.65
C VAL A 19 -25.41 15.79 32.33
N LEU A 20 -25.32 17.03 31.87
CA LEU A 20 -24.53 17.45 30.73
C LEU A 20 -23.05 17.52 31.15
N VAL A 21 -22.30 16.42 30.94
CA VAL A 21 -20.85 16.37 31.17
C VAL A 21 -20.14 16.77 29.87
N MET A 22 -19.65 18.01 29.85
CA MET A 22 -18.71 18.53 28.85
C MET A 22 -17.32 17.92 29.13
N MET A 23 -16.95 16.91 28.36
CA MET A 23 -15.69 16.19 28.46
C MET A 23 -14.73 16.65 27.36
N CYS A 24 -13.87 17.62 27.70
CA CYS A 24 -12.70 18.00 26.90
C CYS A 24 -11.52 17.10 27.30
N LEU A 25 -11.14 16.15 26.44
CA LEU A 25 -9.80 15.57 26.34
C LEU A 25 -9.52 15.33 24.84
N THR A 26 -8.78 16.22 24.18
CA THR A 26 -7.33 16.13 23.92
C THR A 26 -6.89 14.88 23.16
N ALA A 27 -6.52 15.14 21.90
CA ALA A 27 -5.44 14.52 21.13
C ALA A 27 -5.55 13.03 20.75
N CYS A 28 -5.81 12.79 19.46
CA CYS A 28 -4.91 11.99 18.65
C CYS A 28 -4.67 12.72 17.33
N GLY A 29 -3.52 13.36 17.20
CA GLY A 29 -2.98 13.79 15.91
C GLY A 29 -2.49 12.57 15.14
N GLY A 30 -3.43 11.80 14.60
CA GLY A 30 -3.15 10.73 13.64
C GLY A 30 -2.96 11.34 12.26
N GLY A 31 -1.79 11.92 12.01
CA GLY A 31 -1.34 12.29 10.67
C GLY A 31 -1.01 11.04 9.84
N GLY A 32 -1.99 10.16 9.65
CA GLY A 32 -1.95 9.09 8.66
C GLY A 32 -2.22 9.68 7.30
N SER A 33 -1.30 10.50 6.79
CA SER A 33 -1.32 10.90 5.39
C SER A 33 -0.89 9.68 4.57
N SER A 34 -1.83 8.79 4.31
CA SER A 34 -1.84 8.02 3.07
C SER A 34 -1.75 9.05 1.95
N SER A 35 -0.55 9.30 1.43
CA SER A 35 -0.30 10.28 0.37
C SER A 35 -0.89 9.77 -0.94
N ASN A 36 -2.21 9.81 -1.01
CA ASN A 36 -2.92 9.94 -2.27
C ASN A 36 -2.49 11.26 -2.88
N ALA A 37 -2.01 11.19 -4.13
CA ALA A 37 -1.55 12.26 -5.01
C ALA A 37 -1.63 13.68 -4.44
N SER A 38 -0.48 14.35 -4.31
CA SER A 38 -0.42 15.77 -3.98
C SER A 38 -1.20 16.59 -5.01
N THR A 39 -2.13 17.41 -4.51
CA THR A 39 -2.93 18.35 -5.30
C THR A 39 -2.36 19.77 -5.29
N SER A 40 -1.16 19.96 -4.71
CA SER A 40 -0.54 21.28 -4.67
C SER A 40 -0.16 21.74 -6.08
N PRO A 41 -0.59 22.94 -6.52
CA PRO A 41 -0.25 23.49 -7.84
C PRO A 41 1.25 23.71 -8.06
N THR A 42 2.04 23.75 -6.98
CA THR A 42 3.50 23.90 -7.01
C THR A 42 4.24 22.57 -6.85
N ASP A 43 3.52 21.45 -6.70
CA ASP A 43 4.18 20.15 -6.62
C ASP A 43 4.69 19.74 -8.00
N PRO A 44 6.01 19.55 -8.19
CA PRO A 44 6.56 19.06 -9.45
C PRO A 44 6.05 17.66 -9.84
N TYR A 45 5.37 16.96 -8.92
CA TYR A 45 4.79 15.63 -9.10
C TYR A 45 3.26 15.62 -9.04
N ALA A 46 2.60 16.76 -9.23
CA ALA A 46 1.14 16.82 -9.31
C ALA A 46 0.59 15.79 -10.32
N GLY A 47 -0.44 15.04 -9.92
CA GLY A 47 -1.02 13.98 -10.77
C GLY A 47 -0.25 12.66 -10.79
N THR A 48 0.68 12.43 -9.86
CA THR A 48 1.35 11.15 -9.64
C THR A 48 1.03 10.58 -8.25
N THR A 49 1.33 9.30 -8.04
CA THR A 49 1.27 8.64 -6.73
C THR A 49 2.64 8.72 -6.06
N CYS A 50 2.73 9.33 -4.88
CA CYS A 50 3.98 9.57 -4.17
C CYS A 50 3.98 8.99 -2.74
N PRO A 51 4.18 7.66 -2.57
CA PRO A 51 4.41 7.09 -1.26
C PRO A 51 5.73 7.58 -0.62
N ILE A 52 6.71 7.98 -1.46
CA ILE A 52 8.00 8.53 -1.03
C ILE A 52 8.23 9.80 -1.85
N SER A 53 8.08 10.96 -1.23
CA SER A 53 8.22 12.28 -1.89
C SER A 53 9.64 12.83 -1.90
N VAL A 54 10.53 12.27 -1.07
CA VAL A 54 11.95 12.63 -1.00
C VAL A 54 12.79 11.38 -1.25
N PRO A 55 13.69 11.38 -2.25
CA PRO A 55 14.46 10.20 -2.59
C PRO A 55 15.39 9.80 -1.45
N LYS A 56 15.49 8.48 -1.21
CA LYS A 56 16.40 7.92 -0.19
C LYS A 56 17.55 7.19 -0.85
N THR A 57 18.77 7.50 -0.43
CA THR A 57 20.00 6.86 -0.95
C THR A 57 20.30 5.53 -0.28
N ALA A 58 19.83 5.30 0.95
CA ALA A 58 19.97 4.06 1.71
C ALA A 58 18.63 3.64 2.34
N PRO A 59 17.63 3.28 1.52
CA PRO A 59 16.30 2.90 2.01
C PRO A 59 16.28 1.57 2.76
N SER A 60 15.36 1.45 3.71
CA SER A 60 15.04 0.19 4.38
C SER A 60 13.89 -0.53 3.67
N PHE A 61 13.98 -1.86 3.58
CA PHE A 61 12.88 -2.65 3.02
C PHE A 61 11.60 -2.51 3.84
N SER A 62 11.72 -2.63 5.16
CA SER A 62 10.56 -2.65 6.05
C SER A 62 9.90 -1.27 6.24
N SER A 63 10.68 -0.18 6.27
CA SER A 63 10.16 1.17 6.52
C SER A 63 9.80 1.95 5.25
N ASP A 64 10.42 1.64 4.12
CA ASP A 64 10.31 2.47 2.92
C ASP A 64 9.70 1.71 1.74
N ILE A 65 10.31 0.57 1.39
CA ILE A 65 9.99 -0.16 0.16
C ILE A 65 8.66 -0.91 0.27
N LEU A 66 8.47 -1.66 1.36
CA LEU A 66 7.24 -2.43 1.56
C LEU A 66 6.02 -1.52 1.69
N PRO A 67 6.03 -0.45 2.52
CA PRO A 67 4.90 0.48 2.58
C PRO A 67 4.59 1.13 1.23
N ALA A 68 5.60 1.48 0.43
CA ALA A 68 5.39 2.04 -0.90
C ALA A 68 4.74 1.04 -1.88
N LEU A 69 5.17 -0.23 -1.87
CA LEU A 69 4.55 -1.30 -2.66
C LEU A 69 3.11 -1.56 -2.24
N GLN A 70 2.86 -1.62 -0.94
CA GLN A 70 1.52 -1.84 -0.41
C GLN A 70 0.61 -0.68 -0.79
N LEU A 71 0.98 0.56 -0.48
CA LEU A 71 0.16 1.73 -0.77
C LEU A 71 -0.16 1.86 -2.26
N SER A 72 0.82 1.59 -3.13
CA SER A 72 0.68 1.85 -4.56
C SER A 72 0.12 0.67 -5.36
N CYS A 73 0.30 -0.57 -4.89
CA CYS A 73 0.06 -1.76 -5.72
C CYS A 73 -0.78 -2.84 -5.03
N GLY A 74 -0.85 -2.91 -3.70
CA GLY A 74 -1.24 -4.17 -3.05
C GLY A 74 -1.65 -4.15 -1.57
N SER A 75 -2.15 -3.03 -1.05
CA SER A 75 -2.41 -2.83 0.40
C SER A 75 -3.60 -3.63 0.96
N ASN A 76 -4.50 -4.13 0.11
CA ASN A 76 -5.71 -4.84 0.54
C ASN A 76 -6.19 -5.89 -0.48
N THR A 77 -7.18 -6.69 -0.10
CA THR A 77 -7.63 -7.84 -0.90
C THR A 77 -8.34 -7.50 -2.21
N SER A 78 -8.82 -6.27 -2.40
CA SER A 78 -9.43 -5.82 -3.66
C SER A 78 -8.42 -5.26 -4.66
N SER A 79 -7.17 -5.05 -4.24
CA SER A 79 -6.09 -4.62 -5.13
C SER A 79 -5.52 -5.77 -5.96
N CYS A 80 -4.95 -5.43 -7.14
CA CYS A 80 -4.39 -6.41 -8.07
C CYS A 80 -3.29 -7.30 -7.45
N HIS A 81 -2.54 -6.78 -6.47
CA HIS A 81 -1.48 -7.53 -5.78
C HIS A 81 -1.77 -7.82 -4.30
N GLY A 82 -2.99 -7.63 -3.80
CA GLY A 82 -3.30 -7.85 -2.39
C GLY A 82 -4.37 -8.92 -2.10
N GLY A 83 -5.03 -9.46 -3.14
CA GLY A 83 -6.06 -10.51 -3.02
C GLY A 83 -5.55 -11.94 -3.10
N THR A 84 -6.46 -12.92 -3.06
CA THR A 84 -6.16 -14.37 -3.07
C THR A 84 -5.57 -14.89 -4.37
N ASN A 85 -5.73 -14.16 -5.48
CA ASN A 85 -5.12 -14.47 -6.77
C ASN A 85 -4.35 -13.24 -7.30
N PRO A 86 -3.19 -12.91 -6.71
CA PRO A 86 -2.50 -11.68 -7.04
C PRO A 86 -1.88 -11.75 -8.45
N ALA A 87 -1.98 -10.65 -9.18
CA ALA A 87 -1.37 -10.50 -10.49
C ALA A 87 0.15 -10.78 -10.45
N GLY A 88 0.67 -11.47 -11.46
CA GLY A 88 2.08 -11.88 -11.50
C GLY A 88 2.53 -12.81 -10.37
N ARG A 89 1.56 -13.40 -9.63
CA ARG A 89 1.77 -14.31 -8.50
C ARG A 89 2.66 -13.71 -7.41
N ILE A 90 2.47 -12.42 -7.11
CA ILE A 90 3.14 -11.72 -6.01
C ILE A 90 2.13 -10.99 -5.14
N LEU A 91 2.06 -11.37 -3.87
CA LEU A 91 1.15 -10.82 -2.87
C LEU A 91 1.87 -9.79 -2.00
N PHE A 92 1.43 -8.52 -2.00
CA PHE A 92 1.98 -7.45 -1.16
C PHE A 92 1.23 -7.25 0.17
N SER A 93 0.00 -7.76 0.30
CA SER A 93 -0.77 -7.70 1.56
C SER A 93 -0.27 -8.67 2.64
N GLY A 94 0.77 -9.46 2.35
CA GLY A 94 1.42 -10.37 3.30
C GLY A 94 2.37 -9.69 4.27
N THR A 95 3.04 -10.50 5.11
CA THR A 95 4.08 -10.04 6.03
C THR A 95 5.34 -9.59 5.27
N ALA A 96 6.15 -8.73 5.88
CA ALA A 96 7.40 -8.24 5.28
C ALA A 96 8.30 -9.38 4.77
N GLY A 97 8.55 -10.41 5.60
CA GLY A 97 9.37 -11.56 5.19
C GLY A 97 8.79 -12.33 4.00
N SER A 98 7.45 -12.49 3.94
CA SER A 98 6.79 -13.17 2.83
C SER A 98 6.87 -12.36 1.52
N VAL A 99 6.72 -11.03 1.60
CA VAL A 99 6.84 -10.13 0.44
C VAL A 99 8.28 -10.11 -0.04
N TYR A 100 9.24 -9.97 0.87
CA TYR A 100 10.67 -10.00 0.56
C TYR A 100 11.05 -11.28 -0.20
N THR A 101 10.66 -12.44 0.33
CA THR A 101 10.93 -13.74 -0.31
C THR A 101 10.34 -13.81 -1.72
N GLN A 102 9.11 -13.33 -1.91
CA GLN A 102 8.49 -13.28 -3.23
C GLN A 102 9.21 -12.33 -4.19
N LEU A 103 9.69 -11.17 -3.74
CA LEU A 103 10.46 -10.23 -4.55
C LEU A 103 11.82 -10.81 -5.00
N ARG A 104 12.37 -11.77 -4.28
CA ARG A 104 13.61 -12.47 -4.67
C ARG A 104 13.40 -13.59 -5.68
N ALA A 105 12.17 -13.96 -6.00
CA ALA A 105 11.86 -15.01 -6.96
C ALA A 105 11.89 -14.50 -8.40
N VAL A 106 11.96 -15.43 -9.35
CA VAL A 106 11.78 -15.15 -10.79
C VAL A 106 10.32 -14.80 -11.08
N THR A 107 10.11 -13.81 -11.95
CA THR A 107 8.78 -13.42 -12.41
C THR A 107 8.14 -14.53 -13.24
N GLN A 108 6.86 -14.82 -12.98
CA GLN A 108 6.08 -15.80 -13.75
C GLN A 108 5.25 -15.14 -14.86
N SER A 109 5.35 -13.82 -15.02
CA SER A 109 4.53 -13.02 -15.94
C SER A 109 5.41 -12.01 -16.72
N GLY A 110 6.61 -12.43 -17.10
CA GLY A 110 7.64 -11.60 -17.72
C GLY A 110 8.77 -12.44 -18.33
N PRO A 111 9.91 -11.82 -18.71
CA PRO A 111 11.02 -12.47 -19.42
C PRO A 111 11.89 -13.41 -18.55
N SER A 112 11.30 -14.11 -17.57
CA SER A 112 12.00 -14.98 -16.61
C SER A 112 13.12 -14.28 -15.81
N TRP A 113 13.01 -12.97 -15.59
CA TRP A 113 13.93 -12.21 -14.73
C TRP A 113 13.56 -12.33 -13.27
N TYR A 114 14.53 -12.11 -12.38
CA TYR A 114 14.21 -11.87 -10.97
C TYR A 114 13.26 -10.67 -10.82
N ARG A 115 12.27 -10.79 -9.93
CA ARG A 115 11.39 -9.67 -9.58
C ARG A 115 12.21 -8.48 -9.08
N VAL A 116 13.18 -8.76 -8.23
CA VAL A 116 14.24 -7.86 -7.82
C VAL A 116 15.57 -8.60 -7.94
N ASN A 117 16.50 -8.04 -8.70
CA ASN A 117 17.87 -8.52 -8.86
C ASN A 117 18.81 -7.65 -8.00
N PRO A 118 19.25 -8.12 -6.83
CA PRO A 118 20.12 -7.35 -5.94
C PRO A 118 21.38 -6.83 -6.63
N GLY A 119 21.70 -5.56 -6.42
CA GLY A 119 22.84 -4.88 -7.03
C GLY A 119 22.62 -4.46 -8.49
N ASP A 120 21.50 -4.86 -9.11
CA ASP A 120 21.26 -4.61 -10.53
C ASP A 120 19.81 -4.14 -10.79
N PRO A 121 19.55 -2.83 -10.64
CA PRO A 121 18.23 -2.27 -10.90
C PRO A 121 17.81 -2.38 -12.37
N ASP A 122 18.76 -2.37 -13.31
CA ASP A 122 18.44 -2.40 -14.75
C ASP A 122 18.00 -3.78 -15.22
N ARG A 123 18.40 -4.85 -14.52
CA ARG A 123 17.91 -6.22 -14.72
C ARG A 123 16.90 -6.67 -13.66
N SER A 124 16.14 -5.73 -13.09
CA SER A 124 15.09 -6.01 -12.12
C SER A 124 13.69 -5.82 -12.72
N TRP A 125 12.86 -6.86 -12.70
CA TRP A 125 11.51 -6.79 -13.28
C TRP A 125 10.61 -5.75 -12.59
N LEU A 126 10.79 -5.50 -11.29
CA LEU A 126 10.09 -4.43 -10.58
C LEU A 126 10.33 -3.07 -11.23
N MET A 127 11.59 -2.75 -11.58
CA MET A 127 11.94 -1.47 -12.21
C MET A 127 11.29 -1.33 -13.58
N GLU A 128 11.27 -2.39 -14.39
CA GLU A 128 10.52 -2.42 -15.65
C GLU A 128 9.04 -2.07 -15.44
N LYS A 129 8.39 -2.75 -14.49
CA LYS A 129 6.95 -2.57 -14.23
C LYS A 129 6.61 -1.16 -13.75
N ILE A 130 7.45 -0.50 -12.95
CA ILE A 130 7.11 0.81 -12.37
C ILE A 130 7.57 2.01 -13.22
N SER A 131 8.53 1.81 -14.13
CA SER A 131 9.16 2.91 -14.89
C SER A 131 8.80 2.96 -16.38
N LYS A 132 8.35 1.85 -16.98
CA LYS A 132 8.09 1.80 -18.43
C LYS A 132 6.63 1.56 -18.75
N ASP A 133 6.13 2.30 -19.75
CA ASP A 133 4.75 2.16 -20.25
C ASP A 133 4.51 0.79 -20.91
N ASN A 134 5.54 0.28 -21.60
CA ASN A 134 5.58 -1.02 -22.24
C ASN A 134 6.67 -1.92 -21.61
N PRO A 135 6.44 -2.47 -20.41
CA PRO A 135 7.46 -3.24 -19.69
C PRO A 135 7.79 -4.55 -20.41
N GLY A 136 9.07 -4.92 -20.40
CA GLY A 136 9.55 -6.14 -21.06
C GLY A 136 10.68 -5.92 -22.03
N LEU A 137 10.75 -6.81 -23.02
CA LEU A 137 11.71 -6.77 -24.11
C LEU A 137 11.12 -5.94 -25.28
N ALA A 138 10.62 -4.73 -24.98
CA ALA A 138 9.90 -3.91 -25.95
C ALA A 138 10.78 -3.53 -27.16
N ALA A 139 12.09 -3.36 -26.95
CA ALA A 139 13.07 -3.20 -28.02
C ALA A 139 13.13 -4.39 -29.00
N PHE A 140 12.65 -5.55 -28.57
CA PHE A 140 12.52 -6.79 -29.35
C PHE A 140 11.05 -7.09 -29.72
N GLY A 141 10.15 -6.11 -29.59
CA GLY A 141 8.73 -6.24 -29.92
C GLY A 141 7.89 -7.04 -28.91
N GLN A 142 8.43 -7.37 -27.73
CA GLN A 142 7.73 -8.14 -26.71
C GLN A 142 7.38 -7.28 -25.49
N THR A 143 6.09 -7.21 -25.15
CA THR A 143 5.59 -6.48 -23.96
C THR A 143 4.86 -7.44 -23.02
N TYR A 144 4.93 -7.17 -21.71
CA TYR A 144 4.30 -8.00 -20.68
C TYR A 144 3.38 -7.14 -19.78
N GLY A 145 2.22 -6.83 -20.34
CA GLY A 145 1.21 -5.95 -19.72
C GLY A 145 1.61 -4.48 -19.77
N THR A 146 1.04 -3.68 -18.88
CA THR A 146 1.25 -2.22 -18.81
C THR A 146 2.09 -1.81 -17.60
N ARG A 147 2.50 -0.54 -17.55
CA ARG A 147 3.08 0.08 -16.35
C ARG A 147 2.19 -0.08 -15.12
N MET A 148 2.84 -0.19 -13.97
CA MET A 148 2.24 -0.21 -12.65
C MET A 148 2.54 1.11 -11.92
N PRO A 149 1.63 1.61 -11.06
CA PRO A 149 0.30 1.06 -10.76
C PRO A 149 -0.68 1.13 -11.95
N GLN A 150 -1.38 0.03 -12.23
CA GLN A 150 -2.38 0.00 -13.30
C GLN A 150 -3.71 0.58 -12.78
N GLY A 151 -4.33 1.48 -13.54
CA GLY A 151 -5.60 2.10 -13.16
C GLY A 151 -5.48 3.18 -12.07
N ALA A 152 -4.26 3.56 -11.71
CA ALA A 152 -3.96 4.66 -10.80
C ALA A 152 -2.85 5.56 -11.38
N PRO A 153 -2.64 6.77 -10.85
CA PRO A 153 -1.53 7.62 -11.28
C PRO A 153 -0.18 6.92 -11.16
N VAL A 154 0.72 7.18 -12.13
CA VAL A 154 2.09 6.65 -12.13
C VAL A 154 2.85 7.05 -10.88
N LEU A 155 3.88 6.30 -10.50
CA LEU A 155 4.74 6.69 -9.38
C LEU A 155 5.54 7.94 -9.72
N CYS A 156 5.73 8.83 -8.75
CA CYS A 156 6.67 9.92 -8.91
C CYS A 156 8.13 9.47 -8.87
N GLN A 157 8.99 10.33 -9.42
CA GLN A 157 10.40 10.04 -9.57
C GLN A 157 11.12 9.76 -8.24
N PRO A 158 10.90 10.50 -7.14
CA PRO A 158 11.53 10.20 -5.85
C PRO A 158 11.26 8.79 -5.32
N THR A 159 10.05 8.28 -5.57
CA THR A 159 9.68 6.91 -5.24
C THR A 159 10.45 5.92 -6.10
N ILE A 160 10.47 6.11 -7.43
CA ILE A 160 11.21 5.25 -8.37
C ILE A 160 12.72 5.24 -8.04
N ASP A 161 13.29 6.39 -7.74
CA ASP A 161 14.71 6.54 -7.36
C ASP A 161 15.02 5.80 -6.07
N THR A 162 14.10 5.83 -5.10
CA THR A 162 14.25 5.09 -3.85
C THR A 162 14.23 3.57 -4.08
N PHE A 163 13.32 3.07 -4.94
CA PHE A 163 13.36 1.66 -5.35
C PHE A 163 14.68 1.32 -6.05
N ARG A 164 15.15 2.17 -6.96
CA ARG A 164 16.42 1.98 -7.68
C ARG A 164 17.60 1.91 -6.72
N ALA A 165 17.67 2.81 -5.75
CA ALA A 165 18.73 2.86 -4.74
C ALA A 165 18.71 1.64 -3.82
N TRP A 166 17.53 1.21 -3.37
CA TRP A 166 17.40 -0.02 -2.58
C TRP A 166 17.97 -1.23 -3.31
N ILE A 167 17.62 -1.40 -4.58
CA ILE A 167 18.09 -2.51 -5.39
C ILE A 167 19.60 -2.42 -5.61
N ALA A 168 20.11 -1.24 -5.98
CA ALA A 168 21.53 -0.99 -6.17
C ALA A 168 22.35 -1.31 -4.90
N ASN A 169 21.80 -1.04 -3.72
CA ASN A 169 22.40 -1.37 -2.42
C ASN A 169 22.22 -2.85 -2.00
N GLY A 170 21.88 -3.73 -2.93
CA GLY A 170 21.76 -5.17 -2.67
C GLY A 170 20.38 -5.62 -2.18
N ALA A 171 19.35 -4.77 -2.28
CA ALA A 171 17.97 -5.08 -1.91
C ALA A 171 17.89 -5.73 -0.51
N LEU A 172 18.47 -5.07 0.49
CA LEU A 172 18.57 -5.59 1.86
C LEU A 172 17.19 -5.76 2.50
N ASN A 173 17.04 -6.77 3.36
CA ASN A 173 15.89 -6.93 4.24
C ASN A 173 16.24 -6.35 5.62
N ASN A 174 16.01 -5.04 5.80
CA ASN A 174 16.46 -4.25 6.94
C ASN A 174 15.37 -3.33 7.50
#